data_AF-A0A927YLZ4-F1
#
_entry.id   AF-A0A927YLZ4-F1
#
_cell.length_a   1.000
_cell.length_b   1.000
_cell.length_c   1.000
_cell.angle_alpha   90.00
_cell.angle_beta   90.00
_cell.angle_gamma   90.00
#
_symmetry.space_group_name_H-M   'P 1'
#
loop_
_entity.id
_entity.type
_entity.pdbx_description
1 polymer ?
#
loop_
_entity_poly.entity_id
_entity_poly.type
_entity_poly.pdbx_seq_one_letter_code
_entity_poly.pdbx_strand_id
1 'polypeptide(L)'
;MKKRKLMLISCIISLTICGCAAEEKNETNMVESEQNTVQEEESHVEQEVPEDTEDTDDNLTGSYKDYFFNEENNEYTYNVTEFLYEDVSDVSVVVKELDSYEDGNVYSVNINYDDCPGRYYWETSDRFNLGTFYVTDEAIYVLFDRTDIPTVDEFVESGNIICSADIEQNIDGQKVTITNDGDTCRCLLSNTLTESGFYSEYEWTKGKGLTYFRSGYGAEGDPIEIHLQND
;
A
#
# COMPACT_ATOMS: atom_id res chain seq x y z
N MET A 1 -11.96 10.20 -40.07
CA MET A 1 -13.45 10.24 -40.10
C MET A 1 -14.02 8.93 -40.61
N LYS A 2 -14.41 8.03 -39.71
CA LYS A 2 -15.25 6.85 -40.01
C LYS A 2 -16.33 6.80 -38.94
N LYS A 3 -17.55 7.17 -39.31
CA LYS A 3 -18.76 7.05 -38.48
C LYS A 3 -19.40 5.69 -38.74
N ARG A 4 -19.76 4.97 -37.68
CA ARG A 4 -20.79 3.89 -37.58
C ARG A 4 -20.62 3.25 -36.19
N LYS A 5 -21.62 2.90 -35.38
CA LYS A 5 -23.08 3.09 -35.37
C LYS A 5 -23.46 2.81 -33.91
N LEU A 6 -24.13 3.75 -33.26
CA LEU A 6 -24.73 3.60 -31.93
C LEU A 6 -25.89 2.60 -32.04
N MET A 7 -25.87 1.52 -31.27
CA MET A 7 -27.00 0.59 -31.14
C MET A 7 -27.53 0.68 -29.71
N LEU A 8 -28.60 1.45 -29.55
CA LEU A 8 -29.46 1.45 -28.36
C LEU A 8 -30.25 0.14 -28.34
N ILE A 9 -30.15 -0.63 -27.25
CA ILE A 9 -31.13 -1.66 -26.92
C ILE A 9 -31.74 -1.30 -25.58
N SER A 10 -33.07 -1.17 -25.63
CA SER A 10 -33.97 -0.66 -24.61
C SER A 10 -34.76 -1.82 -24.00
N CYS A 11 -35.01 -1.71 -22.70
CA CYS A 11 -36.06 -2.36 -21.90
C CYS A 11 -36.03 -3.88 -21.71
N ILE A 12 -36.19 -4.34 -20.45
CA ILE A 12 -37.49 -4.63 -19.85
C ILE A 12 -37.31 -4.88 -18.34
N ILE A 13 -38.07 -4.12 -17.55
CA ILE A 13 -38.31 -4.32 -16.11
C ILE A 13 -39.32 -5.46 -15.96
N SER A 14 -39.11 -6.36 -14.99
CA SER A 14 -40.16 -7.25 -14.50
C SER A 14 -39.99 -7.44 -12.99
N LEU A 15 -40.76 -6.63 -12.23
CA LEU A 15 -41.14 -6.91 -10.85
C LEU A 15 -42.21 -8.01 -10.86
N THR A 16 -42.01 -9.05 -10.06
CA THR A 16 -43.11 -9.91 -9.59
C THR A 16 -43.03 -10.02 -8.08
N ILE A 17 -43.99 -9.38 -7.43
CA ILE A 17 -44.38 -9.53 -6.04
C ILE A 17 -45.44 -10.64 -5.99
N CYS A 18 -45.25 -11.62 -5.10
CA CYS A 18 -46.29 -12.45 -4.51
C CYS A 18 -45.67 -13.04 -3.22
N GLY A 19 -46.13 -12.82 -1.99
CA GLY A 19 -47.44 -12.41 -1.51
C GLY A 19 -48.23 -13.64 -1.04
N CYS A 20 -48.23 -13.88 0.29
CA CYS A 20 -49.24 -14.51 1.18
C CYS A 20 -48.51 -15.01 2.45
N ALA A 21 -48.62 -14.36 3.62
CA ALA A 21 -49.75 -14.37 4.59
C ALA A 21 -50.01 -15.79 5.14
N ALA A 22 -50.21 -16.05 6.44
CA ALA A 22 -50.75 -15.28 7.56
C ALA A 22 -50.34 -15.98 8.90
N GLU A 23 -50.11 -15.24 10.00
CA GLU A 23 -50.99 -15.15 11.20
C GLU A 23 -50.84 -16.33 12.20
N GLU A 24 -50.94 -16.22 13.53
CA GLU A 24 -51.44 -15.18 14.45
C GLU A 24 -51.06 -15.56 15.91
N LYS A 25 -50.96 -14.54 16.79
CA LYS A 25 -51.33 -14.50 18.24
C LYS A 25 -50.56 -15.41 19.23
N ASN A 26 -50.30 -15.02 20.47
CA ASN A 26 -51.05 -14.15 21.37
C ASN A 26 -50.16 -13.60 22.51
N GLU A 27 -50.67 -12.54 23.13
CA GLU A 27 -50.27 -11.84 24.36
C GLU A 27 -50.11 -12.79 25.59
N THR A 28 -49.59 -12.45 26.77
CA THR A 28 -49.56 -11.19 27.54
C THR A 28 -48.62 -11.38 28.78
N ASN A 29 -48.16 -10.24 29.31
CA ASN A 29 -48.09 -9.86 30.75
C ASN A 29 -46.83 -10.06 31.64
N MET A 30 -46.45 -8.88 32.20
CA MET A 30 -46.06 -8.53 33.59
C MET A 30 -44.67 -8.96 34.09
N VAL A 31 -43.71 -8.04 34.23
CA VAL A 31 -43.47 -7.04 35.32
C VAL A 31 -43.10 -7.69 36.67
N GLU A 32 -41.81 -7.66 37.02
CA GLU A 32 -41.17 -7.09 38.24
C GLU A 32 -39.68 -7.45 38.24
N SER A 33 -38.77 -6.46 38.40
CA SER A 33 -37.80 -6.29 39.51
C SER A 33 -36.73 -7.39 39.60
N GLU A 34 -35.43 -7.18 39.81
CA GLU A 34 -34.66 -6.20 40.59
C GLU A 34 -33.25 -6.03 39.99
N GLN A 35 -32.56 -4.99 40.46
CA GLN A 35 -31.14 -4.70 40.23
C GLN A 35 -30.24 -5.88 40.63
N ASN A 36 -29.15 -6.10 39.87
CA ASN A 36 -27.85 -6.25 40.52
C ASN A 36 -26.69 -5.85 39.61
N THR A 37 -25.86 -4.98 40.15
CA THR A 37 -24.60 -4.47 39.59
C THR A 37 -23.49 -5.44 39.96
N VAL A 38 -22.67 -5.88 39.00
CA VAL A 38 -21.34 -6.44 39.29
C VAL A 38 -20.37 -5.88 38.26
N GLN A 39 -19.38 -5.15 38.78
CA GLN A 39 -18.12 -4.80 38.12
C GLN A 39 -17.24 -6.05 38.08
N GLU A 40 -16.59 -6.32 36.95
CA GLU A 40 -15.38 -7.16 36.84
C GLU A 40 -14.42 -6.33 35.98
N GLU A 41 -13.48 -5.62 36.60
CA GLU A 41 -12.11 -6.06 36.95
C GLU A 41 -11.24 -6.34 35.72
N GLU A 42 -10.35 -5.37 35.47
CA GLU A 42 -9.21 -5.43 34.58
C GLU A 42 -8.31 -6.62 34.95
N SER A 43 -7.98 -7.46 33.97
CA SER A 43 -6.84 -8.37 34.08
C SER A 43 -5.78 -7.94 33.06
N HIS A 44 -4.78 -7.27 33.61
CA HIS A 44 -3.49 -6.99 33.01
C HIS A 44 -2.77 -8.31 32.72
N VAL A 45 -2.66 -8.66 31.44
CA VAL A 45 -1.82 -9.79 30.99
C VAL A 45 -0.47 -9.20 30.59
N GLU A 46 0.50 -9.25 31.49
CA GLU A 46 1.92 -9.21 31.13
C GLU A 46 2.20 -10.45 30.28
N GLN A 47 2.47 -10.25 28.99
CA GLN A 47 2.89 -11.32 28.10
C GLN A 47 4.41 -11.23 27.91
N GLU A 48 5.08 -12.25 28.43
CA GLU A 48 6.52 -12.47 28.34
C GLU A 48 6.96 -12.51 26.86
N VAL A 49 7.94 -11.67 26.53
CA VAL A 49 8.65 -11.68 25.25
C VAL A 49 9.59 -12.90 25.25
N PRO A 50 9.50 -13.83 24.29
CA PRO A 50 10.54 -14.84 24.11
C PRO A 50 11.73 -14.20 23.40
N GLU A 51 12.86 -14.13 24.09
CA GLU A 51 14.19 -13.95 23.52
C GLU A 51 14.60 -15.16 22.65
N ASP A 52 15.48 -14.84 21.70
CA ASP A 52 16.30 -15.70 20.83
C ASP A 52 15.62 -16.41 19.64
N THR A 53 15.94 -15.90 18.45
CA THR A 53 16.53 -16.75 17.39
C THR A 53 17.41 -15.93 16.44
N GLU A 54 18.71 -16.28 16.49
CA GLU A 54 19.72 -16.30 15.43
C GLU A 54 20.26 -14.98 14.85
N ASP A 55 21.46 -14.63 15.34
CA ASP A 55 22.52 -13.89 14.65
C ASP A 55 22.56 -14.27 13.16
N THR A 56 21.97 -13.41 12.32
CA THR A 56 22.25 -13.42 10.90
C THR A 56 23.46 -12.52 10.71
N ASP A 57 24.52 -13.07 10.12
CA ASP A 57 25.81 -12.44 9.85
C ASP A 57 25.61 -11.13 9.06
N ASP A 58 25.51 -10.02 9.79
CA ASP A 58 25.14 -8.70 9.30
C ASP A 58 26.34 -8.06 8.58
N ASN A 59 26.59 -8.52 7.36
CA ASN A 59 27.64 -8.02 6.49
C ASN A 59 27.10 -7.07 5.41
N LEU A 60 25.98 -6.40 5.69
CA LEU A 60 25.50 -5.26 4.89
C LEU A 60 26.20 -3.98 5.37
N THR A 61 27.50 -3.85 5.10
CA THR A 61 28.32 -2.70 5.54
C THR A 61 28.11 -1.42 4.71
N GLY A 62 26.93 -1.23 4.10
CA GLY A 62 26.63 -0.13 3.17
C GLY A 62 25.41 0.68 3.59
N SER A 63 25.38 1.95 3.20
CA SER A 63 24.25 2.84 3.50
C SER A 63 23.03 2.48 2.67
N TYR A 64 21.83 2.54 3.27
CA TYR A 64 20.59 2.36 2.52
C TYR A 64 20.29 3.52 1.57
N LYS A 65 20.97 4.67 1.72
CA LYS A 65 20.94 5.76 0.73
C LYS A 65 21.42 5.30 -0.64
N ASP A 66 22.33 4.33 -0.71
CA ASP A 66 22.87 3.81 -1.96
C ASP A 66 21.84 3.03 -2.79
N TYR A 67 20.73 2.58 -2.18
CA TYR A 67 19.63 1.92 -2.89
C TYR A 67 18.65 2.92 -3.52
N PHE A 68 18.63 4.17 -3.05
CA PHE A 68 17.75 5.19 -3.57
C PHE A 68 18.31 5.81 -4.87
N PHE A 69 17.54 6.69 -5.49
CA PHE A 69 17.93 7.32 -6.76
C PHE A 69 19.19 8.19 -6.59
N ASN A 70 20.17 8.04 -7.49
CA ASN A 70 21.42 8.82 -7.45
C ASN A 70 21.24 10.30 -7.79
N GLU A 71 20.25 10.63 -8.61
CA GLU A 71 20.00 11.99 -9.09
C GLU A 71 18.70 12.51 -8.47
N GLU A 72 18.86 13.40 -7.48
CA GLU A 72 17.76 14.09 -6.85
C GLU A 72 17.07 15.02 -7.85
N ASN A 73 15.74 15.18 -7.75
CA ASN A 73 14.96 16.06 -8.61
C ASN A 73 15.04 15.70 -10.10
N ASN A 74 14.85 14.41 -10.41
CA ASN A 74 14.99 13.85 -11.74
C ASN A 74 13.74 13.09 -12.20
N GLU A 75 13.74 12.71 -13.47
CA GLU A 75 12.66 12.02 -14.17
C GLU A 75 13.22 10.76 -14.84
N TYR A 76 12.60 9.62 -14.55
CA TYR A 76 13.05 8.30 -14.96
C TYR A 76 12.00 7.64 -15.84
N THR A 77 12.41 7.05 -16.97
CA THR A 77 11.47 6.32 -17.85
C THR A 77 11.37 4.87 -17.44
N TYR A 78 10.14 4.37 -17.32
CA TYR A 78 9.85 2.98 -16.98
C TYR A 78 9.10 2.33 -18.13
N ASN A 79 9.49 1.10 -18.48
CA ASN A 79 8.67 0.24 -19.32
C ASN A 79 7.47 -0.24 -18.52
N VAL A 80 6.31 -0.24 -19.16
CA VAL A 80 5.04 -0.70 -18.58
C VAL A 80 4.79 -2.15 -18.96
N THR A 81 4.52 -2.98 -17.97
CA THR A 81 3.94 -4.32 -18.14
C THR A 81 2.42 -4.25 -18.03
N GLU A 82 1.91 -3.57 -17.00
CA GLU A 82 0.49 -3.35 -16.76
C GLU A 82 0.27 -1.91 -16.26
N PHE A 83 -0.79 -1.25 -16.71
CA PHE A 83 -1.09 0.12 -16.28
C PHE A 83 -2.58 0.41 -16.27
N LEU A 84 -3.26 -0.14 -15.27
CA LEU A 84 -4.70 0.01 -15.05
C LEU A 84 -5.48 -0.48 -16.29
N TYR A 85 -6.18 0.42 -16.97
CA TYR A 85 -6.95 0.17 -18.18
C TYR A 85 -6.31 0.77 -19.44
N GLU A 86 -5.10 1.31 -19.31
CA GLU A 86 -4.41 2.04 -20.35
C GLU A 86 -3.49 1.11 -21.15
N ASP A 87 -3.39 1.37 -22.45
CA ASP A 87 -2.48 0.68 -23.37
C ASP A 87 -1.30 1.60 -23.68
N VAL A 88 -0.31 1.60 -22.78
CA VAL A 88 0.91 2.41 -22.86
C VAL A 88 2.15 1.54 -22.70
N SER A 89 3.21 1.88 -23.43
CA SER A 89 4.48 1.15 -23.38
C SER A 89 5.41 1.61 -22.29
N ASP A 90 5.29 2.87 -21.90
CA ASP A 90 6.19 3.54 -20.97
C ASP A 90 5.47 4.66 -20.23
N VAL A 91 5.96 4.92 -19.02
CA VAL A 91 5.57 6.05 -18.20
C VAL A 91 6.80 6.69 -17.61
N SER A 92 6.64 7.95 -17.22
CA SER A 92 7.66 8.68 -16.51
C SER A 92 7.41 8.59 -14.99
N VAL A 93 8.46 8.43 -14.21
CA VAL A 93 8.46 8.52 -12.76
C VAL A 93 9.34 9.68 -12.33
N VAL A 94 8.75 10.64 -11.63
CA VAL A 94 9.40 11.86 -11.14
C VAL A 94 9.77 11.68 -9.68
N VAL A 95 11.03 11.91 -9.36
CA VAL A 95 11.59 11.91 -8.01
C VAL A 95 11.88 13.34 -7.63
N LYS A 96 11.30 13.81 -6.53
CA LYS A 96 11.49 15.19 -6.05
C LYS A 96 11.89 15.19 -4.59
N GLU A 97 12.98 15.87 -4.26
CA GLU A 97 13.33 16.13 -2.86
C GLU A 97 12.38 17.19 -2.28
N LEU A 98 11.88 16.92 -1.08
CA LEU A 98 10.93 17.77 -0.37
C LEU A 98 11.60 18.51 0.79
N ASP A 99 12.47 17.83 1.53
CA ASP A 99 13.13 18.36 2.73
C ASP A 99 14.36 17.53 3.09
N SER A 100 15.20 18.05 3.98
CA SER A 100 16.39 17.37 4.49
C SER A 100 16.42 17.43 6.02
N TYR A 101 16.58 16.27 6.67
CA TYR A 101 16.73 16.11 8.11
C TYR A 101 18.16 15.73 8.48
N GLU A 102 18.44 15.59 9.78
CA GLU A 102 19.78 15.25 10.27
C GLU A 102 20.27 13.90 9.74
N ASP A 103 19.39 12.88 9.74
CA ASP A 103 19.77 11.50 9.40
C ASP A 103 19.42 11.09 7.96
N GLY A 104 18.70 11.92 7.23
CA GLY A 104 18.21 11.56 5.90
C GLY A 104 17.42 12.65 5.19
N ASN A 105 17.02 12.37 3.95
CA ASN A 105 16.26 13.28 3.11
C ASN A 105 14.85 12.72 2.83
N VAL A 106 13.91 13.63 2.59
CA VAL A 106 12.51 13.31 2.26
C VAL A 106 12.27 13.52 0.78
N TYR A 107 11.64 12.53 0.13
CA TYR A 107 11.35 12.55 -1.31
C TYR A 107 9.89 12.23 -1.59
N SER A 108 9.37 12.78 -2.68
CA SER A 108 8.13 12.31 -3.30
C SER A 108 8.48 11.60 -4.60
N VAL A 109 7.91 10.40 -4.81
CA VAL A 109 8.07 9.65 -6.06
C VAL A 109 6.69 9.45 -6.68
N ASN A 110 6.51 9.94 -7.90
CA ASN A 110 5.21 9.92 -8.57
C ASN A 110 5.32 9.50 -10.02
N ILE A 111 4.36 8.70 -10.48
CA ILE A 111 4.15 8.49 -11.92
C ILE A 111 3.59 9.78 -12.51
N ASN A 112 4.28 10.32 -13.52
CA ASN A 112 3.87 11.47 -14.30
C ASN A 112 3.12 10.98 -15.54
N TYR A 113 1.81 10.83 -15.40
CA TYR A 113 0.90 10.44 -16.48
C TYR A 113 -0.44 11.17 -16.34
N ASP A 114 -1.16 11.28 -17.46
CA ASP A 114 -2.48 11.92 -17.50
C ASP A 114 -3.49 11.17 -16.61
N ASP A 115 -4.51 11.88 -16.11
CA ASP A 115 -5.57 11.25 -15.32
C ASP A 115 -6.32 10.17 -16.12
N CYS A 116 -6.56 9.03 -15.47
CA CYS A 116 -7.18 7.85 -16.10
C CYS A 116 -8.02 7.03 -15.10
N PRO A 117 -8.97 6.21 -15.60
CA PRO A 117 -9.77 5.35 -14.74
C PRO A 117 -8.90 4.41 -13.89
N GLY A 118 -9.22 4.31 -12.60
CA GLY A 118 -8.49 3.47 -11.66
C GLY A 118 -7.30 4.14 -10.97
N ARG A 119 -6.95 5.39 -11.34
CA ARG A 119 -5.91 6.17 -10.65
C ARG A 119 -6.21 6.39 -9.18
N TYR A 120 -7.43 6.80 -8.85
CA TYR A 120 -7.82 7.11 -7.47
C TYR A 120 -8.50 5.91 -6.81
N TYR A 121 -7.91 5.41 -5.73
CA TYR A 121 -8.53 4.41 -4.87
C TYR A 121 -9.52 5.06 -3.91
N TRP A 122 -10.76 4.59 -3.93
CA TRP A 122 -11.92 5.19 -3.22
C TRP A 122 -12.05 6.70 -3.39
N GLU A 123 -11.64 7.24 -4.54
CA GLU A 123 -11.64 8.68 -4.84
C GLU A 123 -10.72 9.52 -3.94
N THR A 124 -9.88 8.92 -3.10
CA THR A 124 -9.04 9.62 -2.12
C THR A 124 -7.55 9.39 -2.31
N SER A 125 -7.15 8.15 -2.56
CA SER A 125 -5.74 7.75 -2.58
C SER A 125 -5.23 7.73 -4.01
N ASP A 126 -4.23 8.55 -4.30
CA ASP A 126 -3.68 8.68 -5.65
C ASP A 126 -2.66 7.58 -5.91
N ARG A 127 -3.01 6.58 -6.72
CA ARG A 127 -2.14 5.45 -7.02
C ARG A 127 -0.94 5.83 -7.90
N PHE A 128 -0.92 7.04 -8.45
CA PHE A 128 0.29 7.57 -9.10
C PHE A 128 1.29 8.12 -8.09
N ASN A 129 0.91 8.35 -6.83
CA ASN A 129 1.85 8.57 -5.75
C ASN A 129 2.42 7.21 -5.30
N LEU A 130 3.65 6.91 -5.72
CA LEU A 130 4.34 5.68 -5.31
C LEU A 130 4.77 5.73 -3.84
N GLY A 131 4.80 6.93 -3.27
CA GLY A 131 4.99 7.19 -1.86
C GLY A 131 5.69 8.53 -1.59
N THR A 132 5.66 8.91 -0.32
CA THR A 132 6.59 9.88 0.26
C THR A 132 7.62 9.10 1.07
N PHE A 133 8.90 9.27 0.76
CA PHE A 133 9.98 8.44 1.28
C PHE A 133 10.88 9.24 2.20
N TYR A 134 11.32 8.62 3.29
CA TYR A 134 12.42 9.11 4.12
C TYR A 134 13.57 8.15 4.00
N VAL A 135 14.71 8.64 3.52
CA VAL A 135 15.87 7.83 3.11
C VAL A 135 17.02 8.13 4.06
N THR A 136 17.38 7.14 4.89
CA THR A 136 18.46 7.24 5.87
C THR A 136 19.58 6.25 5.56
N ASP A 137 20.66 6.30 6.35
CA ASP A 137 21.72 5.29 6.25
C ASP A 137 21.27 3.90 6.71
N GLU A 138 20.19 3.81 7.48
CA GLU A 138 19.72 2.59 8.15
C GLU A 138 18.51 1.94 7.47
N ALA A 139 17.68 2.72 6.78
CA ALA A 139 16.51 2.21 6.09
C ALA A 139 15.92 3.23 5.10
N ILE A 140 15.00 2.74 4.27
CA ILE A 140 14.07 3.56 3.50
C ILE A 140 12.67 3.34 4.06
N TYR A 141 12.01 4.44 4.44
CA TYR A 141 10.63 4.46 4.92
C TYR A 141 9.70 4.99 3.83
N VAL A 142 8.43 4.59 3.84
CA VAL A 142 7.37 5.16 3.01
C VAL A 142 6.13 5.51 3.83
N LEU A 143 5.54 6.65 3.51
CA LEU A 143 4.19 7.05 3.88
C LEU A 143 3.38 7.25 2.60
N PHE A 144 2.18 6.67 2.58
CA PHE A 144 1.24 6.77 1.46
C PHE A 144 0.32 7.97 1.62
N ASP A 145 -0.22 8.47 0.50
CA ASP A 145 -1.28 9.48 0.45
C ASP A 145 -1.01 10.78 1.23
N ARG A 146 0.26 11.19 1.28
CA ARG A 146 0.66 12.46 1.92
C ARG A 146 0.54 13.62 0.94
N THR A 147 0.06 14.76 1.47
CA THR A 147 -0.04 16.03 0.73
C THR A 147 0.86 17.11 1.32
N ASP A 148 1.46 16.82 2.46
CA ASP A 148 2.37 17.62 3.25
C ASP A 148 3.73 16.91 3.37
N ILE A 149 4.71 17.58 3.99
CA ILE A 149 6.03 17.02 4.27
C ILE A 149 5.99 16.42 5.69
N PRO A 150 6.05 15.08 5.86
CA PRO A 150 5.96 14.43 7.16
C PRO A 150 7.20 14.67 8.03
N THR A 151 7.04 14.70 9.35
CA THR A 151 8.19 14.74 10.28
C THR A 151 8.88 13.38 10.39
N VAL A 152 10.11 13.37 10.94
CA VAL A 152 10.83 12.13 11.27
C VAL A 152 9.97 11.19 12.13
N ASP A 153 9.32 11.71 13.17
CA ASP A 153 8.48 10.91 14.07
C ASP A 153 7.33 10.22 13.31
N GLU A 154 6.70 10.90 12.34
CA GLU A 154 5.64 10.29 11.54
C GLU A 154 6.14 9.13 10.68
N PHE A 155 7.35 9.25 10.11
CA PHE A 155 7.98 8.14 9.37
C PHE A 155 8.31 6.96 10.29
N VAL A 156 8.82 7.21 11.49
CA VAL A 156 9.23 6.15 12.41
C VAL A 156 8.03 5.46 13.06
N GLU A 157 6.98 6.21 13.41
CA GLU A 157 5.82 5.67 14.12
C GLU A 157 4.77 5.05 13.18
N SER A 158 4.58 5.63 11.98
CA SER A 158 3.50 5.25 11.07
C SER A 158 3.98 4.83 9.68
N GLY A 159 5.24 5.08 9.34
CA GLY A 159 5.81 4.70 8.06
C GLY A 159 6.06 3.19 7.95
N ASN A 160 6.04 2.70 6.72
CA ASN A 160 6.46 1.34 6.43
C ASN A 160 7.93 1.35 6.02
N ILE A 161 8.73 0.48 6.60
CA ILE A 161 10.08 0.21 6.08
C ILE A 161 9.92 -0.56 4.76
N ILE A 162 10.55 -0.06 3.70
CA ILE A 162 10.49 -0.63 2.35
C ILE A 162 11.86 -0.98 1.78
N CYS A 163 12.92 -0.60 2.48
CA CYS A 163 14.22 -1.21 2.30
C CYS A 163 15.05 -1.16 3.59
N SER A 164 15.58 -2.31 3.99
CA SER A 164 16.41 -2.54 5.17
C SER A 164 17.07 -3.92 5.06
N ALA A 165 17.58 -4.44 6.18
CA ALA A 165 17.85 -5.88 6.32
C ALA A 165 16.54 -6.67 6.19
N ASP A 166 16.66 -8.00 6.10
CA ASP A 166 15.52 -8.90 5.98
C ASP A 166 14.53 -8.71 7.14
N ILE A 167 13.25 -8.52 6.79
CA ILE A 167 12.15 -8.37 7.74
C ILE A 167 10.99 -9.22 7.25
N GLU A 168 10.34 -9.96 8.15
CA GLU A 168 9.00 -10.49 7.92
C GLU A 168 8.13 -10.15 9.13
N GLN A 169 7.13 -9.29 8.92
CA GLN A 169 6.22 -8.86 9.98
C GLN A 169 4.79 -8.75 9.48
N ASN A 170 3.84 -8.87 10.40
CA ASN A 170 2.43 -8.60 10.15
C ASN A 170 1.86 -7.85 11.36
N ILE A 171 1.55 -6.57 11.18
CA ILE A 171 1.02 -5.68 12.22
C ILE A 171 -0.37 -5.25 11.79
N ASP A 172 -1.38 -5.58 12.60
CA ASP A 172 -2.79 -5.23 12.34
C ASP A 172 -3.27 -5.60 10.93
N GLY A 173 -2.73 -6.69 10.38
CA GLY A 173 -3.10 -7.19 9.05
C GLY A 173 -2.37 -6.53 7.89
N GLN A 174 -1.43 -5.62 8.14
CA GLN A 174 -0.45 -5.17 7.17
C GLN A 174 0.78 -6.07 7.25
N LYS A 175 0.93 -6.96 6.27
CA LYS A 175 2.13 -7.80 6.13
C LYS A 175 3.18 -7.06 5.32
N VAL A 176 4.39 -7.01 5.86
CA VAL A 176 5.60 -6.51 5.19
C VAL A 176 6.63 -7.63 5.15
N THR A 177 7.17 -7.89 3.97
CA THR A 177 8.28 -8.83 3.76
C THR A 177 9.37 -8.13 2.97
N ILE A 178 10.55 -8.01 3.58
CA ILE A 178 11.76 -7.46 2.96
C ILE A 178 12.78 -8.56 2.79
N THR A 179 13.37 -8.65 1.61
CA THR A 179 14.51 -9.50 1.30
C THR A 179 15.60 -8.67 0.66
N ASN A 180 16.81 -8.74 1.23
CA ASN A 180 17.96 -7.97 0.82
C ASN A 180 19.15 -8.88 0.56
N ASP A 181 19.58 -8.96 -0.71
CA ASP A 181 20.72 -9.78 -1.12
C ASP A 181 22.05 -9.02 -1.18
N GLY A 182 22.06 -7.76 -0.76
CA GLY A 182 23.20 -6.86 -0.76
C GLY A 182 23.33 -5.98 -1.99
N ASP A 183 22.71 -6.32 -3.11
CA ASP A 183 22.64 -5.46 -4.30
C ASP A 183 21.21 -4.99 -4.57
N THR A 184 20.23 -5.83 -4.21
CA THR A 184 18.80 -5.63 -4.42
C THR A 184 18.03 -5.79 -3.13
N CYS A 185 17.09 -4.89 -2.92
CA CYS A 185 16.22 -4.83 -1.75
C CYS A 185 14.77 -4.89 -2.22
N ARG A 186 14.11 -6.02 -1.97
CA ARG A 186 12.73 -6.27 -2.36
C ARG A 186 11.83 -6.12 -1.15
N CYS A 187 10.73 -5.39 -1.29
CA CYS A 187 9.70 -5.28 -0.27
C CYS A 187 8.32 -5.62 -0.86
N LEU A 188 7.58 -6.50 -0.20
CA LEU A 188 6.16 -6.76 -0.47
C LEU A 188 5.33 -6.28 0.73
N LEU A 189 4.43 -5.33 0.49
CA LEU A 189 3.40 -4.89 1.42
C LEU A 189 2.06 -5.46 0.96
N SER A 190 1.31 -6.08 1.86
CA SER A 190 0.00 -6.65 1.53
C SER A 190 -0.96 -6.61 2.71
N ASN A 191 -2.24 -6.42 2.42
CA ASN A 191 -3.29 -6.54 3.43
C ASN A 191 -3.74 -8.00 3.56
N THR A 192 -3.57 -8.59 4.74
CA THR A 192 -3.94 -9.99 5.04
C THR A 192 -5.34 -10.14 5.63
N LEU A 193 -6.05 -9.05 5.92
CA LEU A 193 -7.41 -9.10 6.49
C LEU A 193 -8.48 -9.37 5.44
N THR A 194 -8.17 -9.14 4.16
CA THR A 194 -9.11 -9.32 3.06
C THR A 194 -8.41 -9.92 1.85
N GLU A 195 -9.03 -10.91 1.19
CA GLU A 195 -8.46 -11.53 -0.03
C GLU A 195 -8.34 -10.52 -1.19
N SER A 196 -9.20 -9.50 -1.22
CA SER A 196 -9.15 -8.40 -2.18
C SER A 196 -8.34 -7.20 -1.68
N GLY A 197 -7.45 -7.42 -0.72
CA GLY A 197 -6.61 -6.38 -0.14
C GLY A 197 -5.70 -5.72 -1.16
N PHE A 198 -5.35 -4.47 -0.90
CA PHE A 198 -4.31 -3.78 -1.65
C PHE A 198 -2.95 -4.43 -1.36
N TYR A 199 -2.11 -4.47 -2.39
CA TYR A 199 -0.71 -4.84 -2.28
C TYR A 199 0.18 -3.85 -3.03
N SER A 200 1.41 -3.70 -2.58
CA SER A 200 2.48 -3.02 -3.30
C SER A 200 3.80 -3.76 -3.15
N GLU A 201 4.57 -3.81 -4.22
CA GLU A 201 5.87 -4.44 -4.30
C GLU A 201 6.88 -3.42 -4.83
N TYR A 202 8.01 -3.32 -4.15
CA TYR A 202 9.12 -2.44 -4.50
C TYR A 202 10.37 -3.28 -4.67
N GLU A 203 11.14 -3.00 -5.70
CA GLU A 203 12.51 -3.49 -5.84
C GLU A 203 13.44 -2.29 -6.01
N TRP A 204 14.37 -2.14 -5.06
CA TRP A 204 15.40 -1.12 -5.10
C TRP A 204 16.74 -1.78 -5.40
N THR A 205 17.48 -1.23 -6.36
CA THR A 205 18.82 -1.73 -6.70
C THR A 205 19.86 -0.66 -6.39
N LYS A 206 20.95 -1.05 -5.72
CA LYS A 206 22.06 -0.17 -5.41
C LYS A 206 22.57 0.57 -6.65
N GLY A 207 22.75 1.88 -6.51
CA GLY A 207 23.22 2.77 -7.56
C GLY A 207 22.23 2.99 -8.71
N LYS A 208 20.96 2.55 -8.58
CA LYS A 208 19.93 2.75 -9.60
C LYS A 208 18.66 3.41 -9.07
N GLY A 209 18.22 3.08 -7.84
CA GLY A 209 16.92 3.50 -7.33
C GLY A 209 15.86 2.40 -7.48
N LEU A 210 14.59 2.81 -7.61
CA LEU A 210 13.45 1.90 -7.77
C LEU A 210 13.50 1.23 -9.14
N THR A 211 13.95 -0.01 -9.25
CA THR A 211 14.08 -0.70 -10.54
C THR A 211 12.81 -1.42 -10.95
N TYR A 212 11.94 -1.75 -10.00
CA TYR A 212 10.62 -2.32 -10.28
C TYR A 212 9.61 -1.89 -9.22
N PHE A 213 8.40 -1.63 -9.69
CA PHE A 213 7.24 -1.35 -8.84
C PHE A 213 6.03 -2.10 -9.37
N ARG A 214 5.27 -2.67 -8.44
CA ARG A 214 3.98 -3.25 -8.74
C ARG A 214 2.96 -2.94 -7.65
N SER A 215 1.71 -2.71 -8.02
CA SER A 215 0.59 -2.62 -7.08
C SER A 215 -0.72 -3.08 -7.68
N GLY A 216 -1.65 -3.49 -6.85
CA GLY A 216 -2.98 -3.91 -7.29
C GLY A 216 -3.86 -4.38 -6.14
N TYR A 217 -4.94 -5.07 -6.50
CA TYR A 217 -5.90 -5.65 -5.55
C TYR A 217 -6.09 -7.14 -5.79
N GLY A 218 -6.02 -7.95 -4.74
CA GLY A 218 -6.38 -9.37 -4.79
C GLY A 218 -5.90 -10.10 -6.05
N ALA A 219 -6.83 -10.64 -6.83
CA ALA A 219 -6.56 -11.36 -8.08
C ALA A 219 -6.18 -10.45 -9.27
N GLU A 220 -5.19 -9.57 -9.10
CA GLU A 220 -4.67 -8.64 -10.11
C GLU A 220 -5.71 -7.63 -10.61
N GLY A 221 -6.55 -7.13 -9.70
CA GLY A 221 -7.43 -6.00 -9.97
C GLY A 221 -6.64 -4.71 -10.12
N ASP A 222 -6.90 -3.97 -11.21
CA ASP A 222 -6.32 -2.67 -11.56
C ASP A 222 -4.79 -2.62 -11.35
N PRO A 223 -4.00 -3.50 -11.99
CA PRO A 223 -2.58 -3.59 -11.72
C PRO A 223 -1.82 -2.37 -12.29
N ILE A 224 -0.81 -1.92 -11.57
CA ILE A 224 0.29 -1.11 -12.10
C ILE A 224 1.52 -1.99 -11.96
N GLU A 225 2.25 -2.22 -13.04
CA GLU A 225 3.51 -2.96 -13.05
C GLU A 225 4.48 -2.28 -14.01
N ILE A 226 5.57 -1.73 -13.46
CA ILE A 226 6.53 -0.91 -14.21
C ILE A 226 7.97 -1.31 -13.85
N HIS A 227 8.85 -1.25 -14.85
CA HIS A 227 10.28 -1.57 -14.72
C HIS A 227 11.13 -0.42 -15.22
N LEU A 228 12.13 0.00 -14.44
CA LEU A 228 13.05 1.04 -14.87
C LEU A 228 13.69 0.63 -16.20
N GLN A 229 13.63 1.53 -17.19
CA GLN A 229 14.28 1.27 -18.46
C GLN A 229 15.79 1.26 -18.24
N ASN A 230 16.43 0.13 -18.53
CA ASN A 230 17.89 0.06 -18.50
C ASN A 230 18.46 0.99 -19.59
N ASP A 231 19.39 1.86 -19.20
CA ASP A 231 20.24 2.61 -20.13
C ASP A 231 21.08 1.67 -21.03
#